data_AF-A0A336NB16-F1
#
_entry.id   AF-A0A336NB16-F1
#
_cell.length_a   1.000
_cell.length_b   1.000
_cell.length_c   1.000
_cell.angle_alpha   90.00
_cell.angle_beta   90.00
_cell.angle_gamma   90.00
#
_symmetry.space_group_name_H-M   'P 1'
#
loop_
_entity.id
_entity.type
_entity.pdbx_description
1 polymer ?
#
loop_
_entity_poly.entity_id
_entity_poly.type
_entity_poly.pdbx_seq_one_letter_code
_entity_poly.pdbx_strand_id
1 'polypeptide(L)'
;MYEYQKKFIKEYNLLLESLKIKENEVIEFSLIGGMTNTNFFLNTRKGKFVARISGKATELFINRDNEIYNSTITARKFISPDIIYFDNKSGIK
;
A
#
# COMPACT_ATOMS: atom_id res chain seq x y z
N MET A 1 15.13 -8.49 13.06
CA MET A 1 14.27 -7.35 12.68
C MET A 1 15.06 -6.49 11.70
N TYR A 2 14.66 -6.45 10.43
CA TYR A 2 15.41 -5.77 9.36
C TYR A 2 15.42 -4.24 9.59
N GLU A 3 16.47 -3.54 9.16
CA GLU A 3 16.61 -2.07 9.35
C GLU A 3 15.39 -1.27 8.87
N TYR A 4 14.76 -1.69 7.77
CA TYR A 4 13.60 -1.01 7.20
C TYR A 4 12.33 -1.14 8.05
N GLN A 5 12.11 -2.28 8.71
CA GLN A 5 10.97 -2.46 9.62
C GLN A 5 11.04 -1.50 10.81
N LYS A 6 12.24 -1.18 11.31
CA LYS A 6 12.41 -0.19 12.38
C LYS A 6 12.04 1.22 11.94
N LYS A 7 12.45 1.60 10.72
CA LYS A 7 12.21 2.95 10.19
C LYS A 7 10.75 3.20 9.82
N PHE A 8 10.04 2.18 9.34
CA PHE A 8 8.66 2.26 8.85
C PHE A 8 7.70 1.38 9.67
N ILE A 9 7.89 1.34 10.99
CA ILE A 9 7.14 0.43 11.86
C ILE A 9 5.63 0.73 11.89
N LYS A 10 5.26 2.00 11.72
CA LYS A 10 3.85 2.41 11.68
C LYS A 10 3.17 1.92 10.40
N GLU A 11 3.82 2.14 9.27
CA GLU A 11 3.37 1.68 7.95
C GLU A 11 3.30 0.16 7.90
N TYR A 12 4.34 -0.51 8.42
CA TYR A 12 4.39 -1.97 8.52
C TYR A 12 3.20 -2.53 9.32
N ASN A 13 2.95 -2.02 10.53
CA ASN A 13 1.84 -2.48 11.36
C ASN A 13 0.48 -2.23 10.70
N LEU A 14 0.31 -1.06 10.09
CA LEU A 14 -0.92 -0.71 9.38
C LEU A 14 -1.21 -1.68 8.22
N LEU A 15 -0.19 -2.09 7.47
CA LEU A 15 -0.33 -3.07 6.39
C LEU A 15 -0.74 -4.45 6.91
N LEU A 16 -0.14 -4.90 8.02
CA LEU A 16 -0.51 -6.17 8.64
C LEU A 16 -1.96 -6.17 9.13
N GLU A 17 -2.41 -5.09 9.76
CA GLU A 17 -3.79 -4.92 10.21
C GLU A 17 -4.77 -4.90 9.03
N SER A 18 -4.46 -4.11 8.00
CA SER A 18 -5.30 -3.93 6.80
C SER A 18 -5.49 -5.24 6.03
N LEU A 19 -4.43 -6.05 5.93
CA LEU A 19 -4.43 -7.33 5.22
C LEU A 19 -4.79 -8.52 6.13
N LYS A 20 -4.97 -8.30 7.44
CA LYS A 20 -5.18 -9.33 8.46
C LYS A 20 -4.09 -10.42 8.39
N ILE A 21 -2.83 -9.98 8.34
CA ILE A 21 -1.63 -10.83 8.25
C ILE A 21 -0.90 -10.77 9.58
N LYS A 22 -0.48 -11.92 10.10
CA LYS A 22 0.36 -11.98 11.31
C LYS A 22 1.83 -11.77 10.95
N GLU A 23 2.60 -11.20 11.86
CA GLU A 23 4.03 -10.93 11.62
C GLU A 23 4.82 -12.19 11.23
N ASN A 24 4.50 -13.34 11.82
CA ASN A 24 5.14 -14.62 11.51
C ASN A 24 4.79 -15.19 10.12
N GLU A 25 3.83 -14.58 9.41
CA GLU A 25 3.48 -14.90 8.02
C GLU A 25 4.26 -14.04 7.01
N VAL A 26 4.99 -13.02 7.47
CA VAL A 26 5.78 -12.13 6.62
C VAL A 26 7.10 -12.79 6.26
N ILE A 27 7.36 -12.87 4.96
CA ILE A 27 8.59 -13.41 4.38
C ILE A 27 9.55 -12.25 4.06
N GLU A 28 9.02 -11.15 3.53
CA GLU A 28 9.81 -9.99 3.12
C GLU A 28 9.02 -8.69 3.26
N PHE A 29 9.70 -7.63 3.70
CA PHE A 29 9.19 -6.26 3.67
C PHE A 29 10.30 -5.33 3.18
N SER A 30 10.08 -4.66 2.04
CA SER A 30 11.09 -3.82 1.40
C SER A 30 10.48 -2.55 0.78
N LEU A 31 11.31 -1.51 0.67
CA LEU A 31 10.99 -0.31 -0.09
C LEU A 31 11.23 -0.59 -1.57
N ILE A 32 10.26 -0.19 -2.39
CA ILE A 32 10.38 -0.22 -3.85
C ILE A 32 10.27 1.21 -4.40
N GLY A 33 10.74 1.39 -5.63
CA GLY A 33 10.86 2.71 -6.25
C GLY A 33 9.53 3.48 -6.36
N GLY A 34 9.65 4.78 -6.58
CA GLY A 34 8.53 5.70 -6.75
C GLY A 34 9.04 7.14 -6.63
N MET A 35 8.60 8.05 -7.50
CA MET A 35 9.08 9.44 -7.47
C MET A 35 8.36 10.27 -6.39
N THR A 36 7.05 10.06 -6.23
CA THR A 36 6.18 10.90 -5.37
C THR A 36 5.47 10.10 -4.28
N ASN A 37 5.54 8.77 -4.32
CA ASN A 37 4.92 7.88 -3.34
C ASN A 37 5.97 6.99 -2.71
N THR A 38 5.77 6.70 -1.44
CA THR A 38 6.53 5.66 -0.75
C THR A 38 5.83 4.34 -1.02
N ASN A 39 6.47 3.48 -1.82
CA ASN A 39 5.91 2.18 -2.18
C ASN A 39 6.61 1.08 -1.40
N PHE A 40 5.84 0.14 -0.84
CA PHE A 40 6.33 -1.01 -0.12
C PHE A 40 5.96 -2.29 -0.83
N PHE A 41 6.90 -3.22 -0.88
CA PHE A 41 6.65 -4.60 -1.26
C PHE A 41 6.54 -5.45 0.00
N LEU A 42 5.48 -6.25 0.07
CA LEU A 42 5.20 -7.17 1.18
C LEU A 42 5.00 -8.58 0.61
N ASN A 43 5.94 -9.48 0.90
CA ASN A 43 5.82 -10.90 0.57
C ASN A 43 5.40 -11.67 1.81
N THR A 44 4.35 -12.49 1.70
CA THR A 44 3.78 -13.22 2.82
C THR A 44 3.38 -14.63 2.40
N ARG A 45 3.06 -15.49 3.38
CA ARG A 45 2.47 -16.81 3.10
C ARG A 45 1.12 -16.74 2.39
N LYS A 46 0.41 -15.61 2.43
CA LYS A 46 -0.88 -15.39 1.74
C LYS A 46 -0.73 -14.81 0.34
N GLY A 47 0.48 -14.44 -0.06
CA GLY A 47 0.75 -13.84 -1.37
C GLY A 47 1.64 -12.60 -1.29
N LYS A 48 1.78 -11.95 -2.44
CA LYS A 48 2.61 -10.77 -2.66
C LYS A 48 1.72 -9.54 -2.81
N PHE A 49 2.06 -8.49 -2.09
CA PHE A 49 1.32 -7.25 -2.05
C PHE A 49 2.25 -6.08 -2.35
N VAL A 50 1.69 -5.05 -2.99
CA VAL A 50 2.33 -3.76 -3.17
C VAL A 50 1.44 -2.74 -2.48
N ALA A 51 2.01 -2.01 -1.53
CA ALA A 51 1.34 -0.91 -0.87
C ALA A 51 1.91 0.41 -1.38
N ARG A 52 1.03 1.35 -1.70
CA ARG A 52 1.37 2.71 -2.10
C ARG A 52 0.89 3.67 -1.03
N ILE A 53 1.85 4.35 -0.40
CA ILE A 53 1.58 5.42 0.56
C ILE A 53 1.88 6.75 -0.13
N SER A 54 0.85 7.56 -0.29
CA SER A 54 0.95 8.86 -0.94
C SER A 54 1.82 9.83 -0.12
N GLY A 55 2.66 10.61 -0.80
CA GLY A 55 3.47 11.65 -0.16
C GLY A 55 2.64 12.82 0.40
N LYS A 56 3.23 13.58 1.33
CA LYS A 56 2.63 14.80 1.91
C LYS A 56 2.28 15.83 0.81
N ALA A 57 1.21 16.58 0.99
CA ALA A 57 0.73 17.64 0.08
C ALA A 57 0.16 17.15 -1.27
N THR A 58 -0.05 15.84 -1.44
CA THR A 58 -0.70 15.31 -2.65
C THR A 58 -2.19 15.65 -2.71
N GLU A 59 -2.81 15.97 -1.57
CA GLU A 59 -4.18 16.47 -1.47
C GLU A 59 -4.44 17.77 -2.24
N LEU A 60 -3.40 18.57 -2.52
CA LEU A 60 -3.52 19.81 -3.30
C LEU A 60 -3.62 19.56 -4.81
N PHE A 61 -3.23 18.38 -5.28
CA PHE A 61 -3.12 18.07 -6.71
C PHE A 61 -3.87 16.79 -7.11
N ILE A 62 -4.18 15.91 -6.17
CA ILE A 62 -4.82 14.62 -6.40
C ILE A 62 -6.17 14.58 -5.68
N ASN A 63 -7.24 14.43 -6.47
CA ASN A 63 -8.59 14.18 -5.94
C ASN A 63 -8.72 12.69 -5.58
N ARG A 64 -8.90 12.41 -4.28
CA ARG A 64 -8.97 11.03 -3.74
C ARG A 64 -10.20 10.26 -4.19
N ASP A 65 -11.34 10.92 -4.31
CA ASP A 65 -12.58 10.28 -4.76
C ASP A 65 -12.44 9.81 -6.21
N ASN A 66 -11.85 10.66 -7.06
CA ASN A 66 -11.53 10.30 -8.45
C ASN A 66 -10.51 9.14 -8.50
N GLU A 67 -9.52 9.13 -7.61
CA GLU A 67 -8.52 8.07 -7.56
C GLU A 67 -9.14 6.71 -7.24
N ILE A 68 -10.01 6.64 -6.25
CA ILE A 68 -10.74 5.41 -5.88
C ILE A 68 -11.64 4.98 -7.03
N TYR A 69 -12.45 5.90 -7.55
CA TYR A 69 -13.42 5.61 -8.60
C TYR A 69 -12.72 5.04 -9.84
N ASN A 70 -11.68 5.72 -10.32
CA ASN A 70 -10.95 5.29 -11.50
C ASN A 70 -10.21 3.98 -11.26
N SER A 71 -9.50 3.84 -10.14
CA SER A 71 -8.75 2.62 -9.83
C SER A 71 -9.67 1.41 -9.68
N THR A 72 -10.86 1.59 -9.09
CA THR A 72 -11.86 0.51 -8.94
C THR A 72 -12.40 0.07 -10.29
N ILE A 73 -12.70 1.01 -11.18
CA ILE A 73 -13.22 0.68 -12.52
C ILE A 73 -12.17 -0.04 -13.36
N THR A 74 -10.91 0.41 -13.32
CA THR A 74 -9.83 -0.24 -14.08
C THR A 74 -9.51 -1.63 -13.53
N ALA A 75 -9.58 -1.83 -12.21
CA ALA A 75 -9.40 -3.14 -11.59
C ALA A 75 -10.50 -4.12 -12.03
N ARG A 76 -11.77 -3.69 -11.99
CA ARG A 76 -12.91 -4.49 -12.49
C ARG A 76 -12.82 -4.87 -13.97
N LYS A 77 -12.09 -4.07 -14.75
CA LYS A 77 -11.83 -4.33 -16.18
C LYS A 77 -10.53 -5.10 -16.42
N PHE A 78 -9.84 -5.56 -15.37
CA PHE A 78 -8.54 -6.23 -15.43
C PHE A 78 -7.44 -5.40 -16.12
N ILE A 79 -7.59 -4.07 -16.13
CA ILE A 79 -6.62 -3.13 -16.71
C ILE A 79 -5.55 -2.79 -15.66
N SER A 80 -5.95 -2.73 -14.38
CA SER A 80 -5.05 -2.50 -13.24
C SER A 80 -5.12 -3.67 -12.26
N PRO A 81 -4.11 -3.82 -11.37
CA PRO A 81 -4.18 -4.78 -10.28
C PRO A 81 -5.42 -4.59 -9.40
N ASP A 82 -5.83 -5.67 -8.74
CA ASP A 82 -6.92 -5.65 -7.76
C ASP A 82 -6.58 -4.76 -6.57
N ILE A 83 -7.60 -4.05 -6.08
CA ILE A 83 -7.49 -3.20 -4.89
C ILE A 83 -8.03 -3.99 -3.71
N ILE A 84 -7.14 -4.39 -2.81
CA ILE A 84 -7.46 -5.23 -1.66
C ILE A 84 -7.81 -4.37 -0.45
N TYR A 85 -7.24 -3.16 -0.39
CA TYR A 85 -7.46 -2.19 0.67
C TYR A 85 -7.36 -0.77 0.10
N PHE A 86 -8.15 0.15 0.63
CA PHE A 86 -8.02 1.57 0.32
C PHE A 86 -8.48 2.41 1.52
N ASP A 87 -7.66 3.38 1.92
CA ASP A 87 -8.04 4.40 2.90
C ASP A 87 -8.03 5.80 2.26
N ASN A 88 -9.20 6.43 2.22
CA ASN A 88 -9.38 7.75 1.63
C ASN A 88 -8.79 8.90 2.45
N LYS A 89 -8.53 8.68 3.75
CA LYS A 89 -7.94 9.70 4.62
C LYS A 89 -6.43 9.71 4.50
N SER A 90 -5.79 8.54 4.56
CA SER A 90 -4.33 8.44 4.44
C SER A 90 -3.82 8.35 3.00
N GLY A 91 -4.69 8.01 2.04
CA GLY A 91 -4.30 7.78 0.64
C GLY A 91 -3.46 6.51 0.46
N ILE A 92 -3.62 5.54 1.37
CA ILE A 92 -2.97 4.23 1.33
C ILE A 92 -3.83 3.27 0.52
N LYS A 93 -3.20 2.55 -0.41
CA LYS A 93 -3.83 1.51 -1.22
C LYS A 93 -2.86 0.39 -1.58
#